data_AF-A0A9W6G7J2-F1
#
_entry.id   AF-A0A9W6G7J2-F1
#
_cell.length_a   1.000
_cell.length_b   1.000
_cell.length_c   1.000
_cell.angle_alpha   90.00
_cell.angle_beta   90.00
_cell.angle_gamma   90.00
#
_symmetry.space_group_name_H-M   'P 1'
#
loop_
_entity.id
_entity.type
_entity.pdbx_description
1 polymer ?
#
loop_
_entity_poly.entity_id
_entity_poly.type
_entity_poly.pdbx_seq_one_letter_code
_entity_poly.pdbx_strand_id
1 'polypeptide(L)'
;MTQAPEDFTPDSPERDHPGESRPGQAASSPLVPGQRSGAEAPRSTSPEPVLPQAGNGDAAIPQAAPMPPMPEPTAPPSTLPVDMLPPGAMPQGPMPGRPQGPYANAPYPTAPYPGAPHQIPPGPIPVTAMPPWPGGPVYYQPRPDRKPSRFGTILVVLLLITGSVFGGALVNGWRPGMPAAETGTIEGLAVQPGEGTVPSPGPNASEAEILAYLKEQAQLVLDAQSESLLNNSVEGWLAAYDPSLHDQMTRRFDTLTSMQVSRFDYRIASGPLEDAAGAVPLYDISIALSYCFVEPADTCKAADIVFDTRWRAGDDGLVMVEVSNSEADGPHPWEITDLVAAVGERTVTAVPLSMADRLDEALEVSEAAAVNADKWAYWEKPDRYVIYIASDDEFESWFGGFWDSEDVLGFALPLSGTVDGERQPSTYATVMGVDRTGWGYGLTSVIRHELGHAVTLWAAPSERYADDTWWMVEGVAEYIDEGELTFEEYSRARDVRDYVAQGGCETDILPPDGDDDTLAGSGKYGCGFLGVTYLIDEYGVEQFTELFGATAREGQPAVDAVQEIYGKSYAELMQEITAFIAQTV
;
A
#
# COMPACT_ATOMS: atom_id res chain seq x y z
N MET A 1 6.96 -12.50 -5.97
CA MET A 1 8.05 -11.52 -6.15
C MET A 1 7.57 -10.21 -5.54
N THR A 2 8.26 -9.70 -4.53
CA THR A 2 7.98 -8.43 -3.87
C THR A 2 9.00 -7.41 -4.40
N GLN A 3 8.57 -6.43 -5.23
CA GLN A 3 9.41 -5.33 -5.73
C GLN A 3 9.28 -4.09 -4.85
N ALA A 4 10.32 -3.70 -4.11
CA ALA A 4 10.28 -2.46 -3.33
C ALA A 4 10.09 -1.20 -4.21
N PRO A 5 9.37 -0.16 -3.73
CA PRO A 5 9.30 1.13 -4.40
C PRO A 5 10.61 1.90 -4.25
N GLU A 6 11.14 2.43 -5.37
CA GLU A 6 12.35 3.26 -5.38
C GLU A 6 12.09 4.65 -4.75
N ASP A 7 13.08 5.13 -3.96
CA ASP A 7 13.11 6.44 -3.29
C ASP A 7 12.91 7.63 -4.26
N PHE A 8 11.94 8.51 -3.98
CA PHE A 8 11.77 9.80 -4.68
C PHE A 8 12.12 11.01 -3.78
N THR A 9 13.14 11.76 -4.19
CA THR A 9 13.36 13.16 -3.77
C THR A 9 12.54 14.12 -4.64
N PRO A 10 11.84 15.13 -4.07
CA PRO A 10 11.08 16.09 -4.88
C PRO A 10 11.98 17.19 -5.46
N ASP A 11 12.11 17.21 -6.79
CA ASP A 11 12.64 18.36 -7.53
C ASP A 11 11.61 19.50 -7.57
N SER A 12 12.00 20.68 -7.07
CA SER A 12 11.23 21.92 -7.22
C SER A 12 11.65 22.65 -8.50
N PRO A 13 10.72 23.10 -9.37
CA PRO A 13 11.07 23.94 -10.50
C PRO A 13 11.15 25.42 -10.09
N GLU A 14 12.35 25.99 -10.19
CA GLU A 14 12.58 27.43 -10.25
C GLU A 14 11.77 28.06 -11.40
N ARG A 15 11.03 29.13 -11.11
CA ARG A 15 10.48 30.04 -12.13
C ARG A 15 10.97 31.46 -11.92
N ASP A 16 11.50 31.98 -13.03
CA ASP A 16 11.98 33.34 -13.26
C ASP A 16 10.98 34.43 -12.84
N HIS A 17 11.48 35.44 -12.13
CA HIS A 17 10.86 36.74 -11.97
C HIS A 17 11.44 37.75 -12.97
N PRO A 18 10.58 38.64 -13.51
CA PRO A 18 11.03 40.02 -13.67
C PRO A 18 10.02 41.02 -13.08
N GLY A 19 10.52 41.85 -12.17
CA GLY A 19 10.62 43.29 -12.42
C GLY A 19 9.39 44.18 -12.23
N GLU A 20 9.33 44.78 -11.04
CA GLU A 20 9.04 46.21 -10.76
C GLU A 20 7.82 46.92 -11.37
N SER A 21 6.94 47.42 -10.48
CA SER A 21 6.44 48.81 -10.50
C SER A 21 5.80 49.20 -9.15
N ARG A 22 6.29 50.29 -8.54
CA ARG A 22 5.76 51.05 -7.38
C ARG A 22 5.50 52.50 -7.87
N PRO A 23 4.90 53.41 -7.07
CA PRO A 23 3.62 53.38 -6.37
C PRO A 23 2.75 54.63 -6.73
N GLY A 24 1.43 54.56 -6.50
CA GLY A 24 0.52 55.72 -6.63
C GLY A 24 -0.24 55.99 -5.34
N GLN A 25 0.07 57.11 -4.68
CA GLN A 25 -0.57 57.59 -3.45
C GLN A 25 -1.91 58.31 -3.71
N ALA A 26 -2.72 58.30 -2.63
CA ALA A 26 -3.65 59.32 -2.16
C ALA A 26 -5.08 59.37 -2.75
N ALA A 27 -6.08 59.19 -1.87
CA ALA A 27 -6.97 60.29 -1.47
C ALA A 27 -7.85 59.90 -0.27
N SER A 28 -8.10 60.89 0.58
CA SER A 28 -8.78 60.83 1.87
C SER A 28 -10.29 61.07 1.76
N SER A 29 -11.08 60.33 2.56
CA SER A 29 -12.34 60.66 3.28
C SER A 29 -13.42 61.57 2.65
N PRO A 30 -14.72 61.31 2.91
CA PRO A 30 -15.34 62.01 4.04
C PRO A 30 -16.32 61.20 4.90
N LEU A 31 -16.33 61.58 6.18
CA LEU A 31 -17.35 61.35 7.21
C LEU A 31 -18.78 61.71 6.75
N VAL A 32 -19.78 60.88 7.07
CA VAL A 32 -21.17 61.30 7.42
C VAL A 32 -21.80 60.28 8.41
N PRO A 33 -22.63 60.71 9.39
CA PRO A 33 -22.95 60.00 10.63
C PRO A 33 -24.34 59.33 10.64
N GLY A 34 -24.56 58.36 11.54
CA GLY A 34 -25.90 57.82 11.77
C GLY A 34 -25.97 56.72 12.82
N GLN A 35 -26.10 57.12 14.09
CA GLN A 35 -26.59 56.26 15.18
C GLN A 35 -27.96 55.66 14.86
N ARG A 36 -28.16 54.38 15.22
CA ARG A 36 -29.34 53.98 16.00
C ARG A 36 -29.06 52.72 16.82
N SER A 37 -29.33 52.85 18.11
CA SER A 37 -29.32 51.81 19.13
C SER A 37 -30.65 51.06 19.18
N GLY A 38 -30.61 49.83 19.71
CA GLY A 38 -31.75 49.03 20.15
C GLY A 38 -31.68 47.62 19.55
N ALA A 39 -31.81 46.51 20.28
CA ALA A 39 -32.30 46.34 21.64
C ALA A 39 -31.66 45.10 22.29
N GLU A 40 -31.53 45.23 23.61
CA GLU A 40 -31.08 44.27 24.59
C GLU A 40 -32.15 43.18 24.80
N ALA A 41 -31.74 41.91 24.78
CA ALA A 41 -32.57 40.76 25.13
C ALA A 41 -31.83 39.89 26.17
N PRO A 42 -32.57 39.17 27.04
CA PRO A 42 -32.25 39.08 28.45
C PRO A 42 -31.29 37.94 28.81
N ARG A 43 -30.44 38.22 29.81
CA ARG A 43 -29.58 37.24 30.50
C ARG A 43 -30.44 36.16 31.17
N SER A 44 -30.26 34.92 30.74
CA SER A 44 -30.68 33.74 31.50
C SER A 44 -29.64 33.42 32.57
N THR A 45 -30.08 33.49 33.82
CA THR A 45 -29.33 33.05 35.00
C THR A 45 -29.49 31.56 35.18
N SER A 46 -28.39 30.80 35.17
CA SER A 46 -28.32 29.49 35.82
C SER A 46 -26.91 29.27 36.38
N PRO A 47 -26.78 28.55 37.51
CA PRO A 47 -25.68 28.71 38.45
C PRO A 47 -24.47 27.81 38.12
N GLU A 48 -23.28 28.39 38.25
CA GLU A 48 -22.01 27.64 38.26
C GLU A 48 -21.91 26.72 39.49
N PRO A 49 -21.32 25.52 39.33
CA PRO A 49 -20.94 24.67 40.45
C PRO A 49 -19.64 25.18 41.09
N VAL A 50 -19.69 25.27 42.42
CA VAL A 50 -18.60 25.61 43.32
C VAL A 50 -17.49 24.55 43.28
N LEU A 51 -16.26 24.97 42.97
CA LEU A 51 -15.03 24.23 43.27
C LEU A 51 -14.12 25.03 44.22
N PRO A 52 -13.35 24.36 45.10
CA PRO A 52 -12.78 24.96 46.28
C PRO A 52 -11.53 25.80 45.99
N GLN A 53 -11.44 26.92 46.72
CA GLN A 53 -10.27 27.79 46.82
C GLN A 53 -9.02 27.01 47.26
N ALA A 54 -8.00 26.99 46.40
CA ALA A 54 -6.61 26.75 46.79
C ALA A 54 -5.93 28.10 47.07
N GLY A 55 -5.18 28.15 48.16
CA GLY A 55 -4.70 29.37 48.82
C GLY A 55 -3.66 30.18 48.05
N ASN A 56 -3.69 31.48 48.35
CA ASN A 56 -2.67 32.46 48.03
C ASN A 56 -1.30 32.02 48.56
N GLY A 57 -0.37 31.77 47.65
CA GLY A 57 1.06 31.71 47.93
C GLY A 57 1.79 32.61 46.95
N ASP A 58 2.12 33.83 47.38
CA ASP A 58 3.05 34.73 46.71
C ASP A 58 4.43 34.07 46.61
N ALA A 59 4.79 33.59 45.41
CA ALA A 59 6.16 33.24 45.07
C ALA A 59 6.48 33.83 43.69
N ALA A 60 7.36 34.82 43.69
CA ALA A 60 7.87 35.47 42.49
C ALA A 60 8.59 34.46 41.59
N ILE A 61 8.11 34.30 40.35
CA ILE A 61 8.79 33.55 39.30
C ILE A 61 9.93 34.43 38.74
N PRO A 62 11.18 33.94 38.67
CA PRO A 62 12.26 34.68 38.02
C PRO A 62 12.02 34.73 36.50
N GLN A 63 12.11 35.94 35.93
CA GLN A 63 12.13 36.13 34.48
C GLN A 63 13.30 35.37 33.86
N ALA A 64 13.01 34.49 32.90
CA ALA A 64 14.02 33.86 32.06
C ALA A 64 14.75 34.93 31.23
N ALA A 65 16.07 34.87 31.22
CA ALA A 65 16.90 35.71 30.36
C ALA A 65 16.68 35.33 28.88
N PRO A 66 16.75 36.29 27.94
CA PRO A 66 16.65 35.99 26.52
C PRO A 66 17.81 35.11 26.06
N MET A 67 17.50 34.05 25.31
CA MET A 67 18.52 33.19 24.71
C MET A 67 19.35 33.97 23.68
N PRO A 68 20.67 33.73 23.59
CA PRO A 68 21.49 34.28 22.51
C PRO A 68 21.06 33.70 21.15
N PRO A 69 21.22 34.46 20.05
CA PRO A 69 20.86 33.98 18.72
C PRO A 69 21.73 32.78 18.33
N MET A 70 21.07 31.75 17.80
CA MET A 70 21.73 30.58 17.22
C MET A 70 22.58 30.99 16.00
N PRO A 71 23.79 30.45 15.82
CA PRO A 71 24.57 30.68 14.62
C PRO A 71 23.90 30.02 13.40
N GLU A 72 23.89 30.77 12.32
CA GLU A 72 23.43 30.41 10.98
C GLU A 72 24.15 29.15 10.47
N PRO A 73 23.46 28.19 9.80
CA PRO A 73 24.11 26.99 9.28
C PRO A 73 25.05 27.37 8.14
N THR A 74 26.35 27.24 8.35
CA THR A 74 27.35 27.30 7.29
C THR A 74 27.19 26.10 6.36
N ALA A 75 26.94 26.38 5.08
CA ALA A 75 26.94 25.40 4.01
C ALA A 75 28.28 24.62 3.97
N PRO A 76 28.27 23.30 3.70
CA PRO A 76 29.50 22.53 3.56
C PRO A 76 30.28 22.96 2.31
N PRO A 77 31.63 22.91 2.35
CA PRO A 77 32.46 23.31 1.23
C PRO A 77 32.39 22.31 0.06
N SER A 78 31.84 22.76 -1.07
CA SER A 78 31.98 22.11 -2.37
C SER A 78 33.40 22.28 -2.90
N THR A 79 34.27 21.28 -2.76
CA THR A 79 35.43 21.10 -3.65
C THR A 79 35.92 19.64 -3.65
N LEU A 80 35.64 18.88 -4.71
CA LEU A 80 36.58 17.91 -5.26
C LEU A 80 36.57 17.98 -6.80
N PRO A 81 37.73 17.82 -7.45
CA PRO A 81 37.92 18.13 -8.86
C PRO A 81 37.45 17.00 -9.78
N VAL A 82 36.74 17.40 -10.85
CA VAL A 82 36.43 16.58 -12.02
C VAL A 82 37.68 16.51 -12.90
N ASP A 83 38.26 15.33 -13.05
CA ASP A 83 39.04 14.94 -14.23
C ASP A 83 39.24 13.42 -14.23
N MET A 84 38.30 12.67 -14.81
CA MET A 84 38.59 11.36 -15.43
C MET A 84 37.73 11.21 -16.69
N LEU A 85 38.42 11.21 -17.84
CA LEU A 85 37.86 10.90 -19.15
C LEU A 85 37.30 9.46 -19.20
N PRO A 86 36.23 9.21 -19.97
CA PRO A 86 35.75 7.86 -20.24
C PRO A 86 36.71 7.12 -21.21
N PRO A 87 37.00 5.82 -20.97
CA PRO A 87 37.77 5.02 -21.91
C PRO A 87 36.96 4.74 -23.19
N GLY A 88 37.63 4.99 -24.31
CA GLY A 88 37.06 5.01 -25.65
C GLY A 88 36.56 3.66 -26.19
N ALA A 89 35.61 3.81 -27.12
CA ALA A 89 35.14 2.79 -28.03
C ALA A 89 36.30 2.10 -28.78
N MET A 90 36.33 0.77 -28.71
CA MET A 90 37.16 -0.05 -29.59
C MET A 90 36.31 -0.64 -30.72
N PRO A 91 36.81 -0.67 -31.97
CA PRO A 91 36.05 -1.09 -33.14
C PRO A 91 36.01 -2.61 -33.30
N GLN A 92 34.86 -3.10 -33.79
CA GLN A 92 34.64 -4.50 -34.17
C GLN A 92 35.57 -4.92 -35.32
N GLY A 93 36.32 -6.00 -35.10
CA GLY A 93 37.10 -6.72 -36.13
C GLY A 93 36.55 -8.15 -36.32
N PRO A 94 36.72 -8.74 -37.52
CA PRO A 94 36.00 -9.95 -37.92
C PRO A 94 36.62 -11.25 -37.39
N MET A 95 35.77 -12.17 -36.93
CA MET A 95 36.10 -13.54 -36.53
C MET A 95 36.40 -14.44 -37.77
N PRO A 96 37.51 -15.19 -37.82
CA PRO A 96 37.74 -16.20 -38.84
C PRO A 96 37.40 -17.62 -38.36
N GLY A 97 36.51 -18.28 -39.12
CA GLY A 97 36.66 -19.66 -39.59
C GLY A 97 36.66 -20.82 -38.59
N ARG A 98 35.50 -21.47 -38.43
CA ARG A 98 35.38 -22.87 -37.96
C ARG A 98 35.51 -23.84 -39.15
N PRO A 99 36.39 -24.85 -39.11
CA PRO A 99 36.39 -25.92 -40.12
C PRO A 99 35.39 -27.02 -39.75
N GLN A 100 34.54 -27.39 -40.72
CA GLN A 100 33.73 -28.61 -40.72
C GLN A 100 34.61 -29.82 -41.09
N GLY A 101 34.59 -30.88 -40.27
CA GLY A 101 35.21 -32.17 -40.56
C GLY A 101 34.13 -33.22 -40.91
N PRO A 102 34.35 -34.10 -41.92
CA PRO A 102 33.35 -35.08 -42.36
C PRO A 102 33.53 -36.44 -41.66
N TYR A 103 32.43 -37.04 -41.21
CA TYR A 103 32.37 -38.44 -40.82
C TYR A 103 32.20 -39.34 -42.04
N ALA A 104 33.11 -40.30 -42.21
CA ALA A 104 33.05 -41.36 -43.20
C ALA A 104 32.96 -42.74 -42.50
N ASN A 105 32.12 -43.58 -43.10
CA ASN A 105 31.78 -44.97 -42.76
C ASN A 105 32.98 -45.94 -42.68
N ALA A 106 32.83 -47.06 -41.95
CA ALA A 106 32.80 -48.47 -42.43
C ALA A 106 33.08 -49.50 -41.26
N PRO A 107 33.05 -50.85 -41.45
CA PRO A 107 32.16 -51.76 -40.70
C PRO A 107 32.85 -52.97 -39.97
N TYR A 108 32.09 -53.69 -39.11
CA TYR A 108 32.09 -55.14 -38.70
C TYR A 108 33.41 -55.98 -38.66
N PRO A 109 33.60 -57.00 -37.77
CA PRO A 109 32.66 -58.14 -37.63
C PRO A 109 32.59 -58.91 -36.29
N THR A 110 31.70 -59.90 -36.33
CA THR A 110 31.14 -60.84 -35.35
C THR A 110 31.98 -62.08 -34.98
N ALA A 111 31.62 -62.67 -33.83
CA ALA A 111 31.56 -64.12 -33.47
C ALA A 111 32.57 -64.64 -32.39
N PRO A 112 32.41 -65.87 -31.82
CA PRO A 112 31.50 -66.17 -30.69
C PRO A 112 32.17 -66.99 -29.55
N TYR A 113 31.57 -67.09 -28.35
CA TYR A 113 31.89 -68.16 -27.38
C TYR A 113 30.66 -68.63 -26.55
N PRO A 114 30.51 -69.94 -26.28
CA PRO A 114 29.35 -70.52 -25.58
C PRO A 114 29.66 -70.98 -24.13
N GLY A 115 28.63 -71.02 -23.26
CA GLY A 115 28.60 -71.95 -22.12
C GLY A 115 28.00 -71.45 -20.79
N ALA A 116 26.67 -71.63 -20.62
CA ALA A 116 25.90 -72.02 -19.41
C ALA A 116 26.02 -71.27 -18.05
N PRO A 117 25.06 -71.43 -17.10
CA PRO A 117 23.62 -71.70 -17.17
C PRO A 117 22.75 -70.62 -16.48
N HIS A 118 21.44 -70.69 -16.74
CA HIS A 118 20.37 -69.80 -16.27
C HIS A 118 20.34 -69.50 -14.76
N GLN A 119 20.31 -68.21 -14.41
CA GLN A 119 19.61 -67.68 -13.24
C GLN A 119 18.76 -66.49 -13.71
N ILE A 120 17.45 -66.57 -13.45
CA ILE A 120 16.45 -65.55 -13.76
C ILE A 120 16.46 -64.56 -12.58
N PRO A 121 16.80 -63.26 -12.77
CA PRO A 121 16.50 -62.24 -11.79
C PRO A 121 14.99 -61.92 -11.83
N PRO A 122 14.33 -61.66 -10.68
CA PRO A 122 12.93 -61.30 -10.64
C PRO A 122 12.69 -59.99 -11.40
N GLY A 123 11.71 -60.02 -12.30
CA GLY A 123 11.28 -58.86 -13.06
C GLY A 123 10.61 -57.78 -12.19
N PRO A 124 10.37 -56.59 -12.76
CA PRO A 124 9.76 -55.47 -12.06
C PRO A 124 8.34 -55.81 -11.59
N ILE A 125 8.06 -55.43 -10.35
CA ILE A 125 6.75 -55.52 -9.73
C ILE A 125 5.83 -54.54 -10.47
N PRO A 126 4.65 -54.97 -10.97
CA PRO A 126 3.71 -54.06 -11.61
C PRO A 126 3.17 -53.04 -10.60
N VAL A 127 3.37 -51.76 -10.90
CA VAL A 127 2.92 -50.61 -10.12
C VAL A 127 1.43 -50.38 -10.39
N THR A 128 0.55 -51.23 -9.84
CA THR A 128 -0.91 -51.05 -9.96
C THR A 128 -1.68 -51.34 -8.67
N ALA A 129 -1.02 -51.35 -7.51
CA ALA A 129 -1.69 -51.64 -6.23
C ALA A 129 -1.17 -50.83 -5.03
N MET A 130 -0.87 -49.55 -5.20
CA MET A 130 -0.79 -48.62 -4.07
C MET A 130 -2.12 -47.87 -3.94
N PRO A 131 -2.73 -47.81 -2.73
CA PRO A 131 -3.87 -46.93 -2.49
C PRO A 131 -3.46 -45.47 -2.69
N PRO A 132 -4.36 -44.59 -3.15
CA PRO A 132 -4.05 -43.19 -3.39
C PRO A 132 -3.64 -42.50 -2.07
N TRP A 133 -2.45 -41.91 -2.08
CA TRP A 133 -2.02 -40.95 -1.07
C TRP A 133 -2.89 -39.68 -1.20
N PRO A 134 -3.51 -39.19 -0.11
CA PRO A 134 -4.16 -37.88 -0.12
C PRO A 134 -3.07 -36.80 -0.02
N GLY A 135 -2.92 -35.98 -1.08
CA GLY A 135 -2.06 -34.79 -1.05
C GLY A 135 -0.83 -34.79 -1.98
N GLY A 136 -0.97 -35.22 -3.23
CA GLY A 136 0.10 -35.04 -4.23
C GLY A 136 0.28 -33.56 -4.63
N PRO A 137 1.47 -33.16 -5.12
CA PRO A 137 1.79 -31.77 -5.46
C PRO A 137 0.88 -31.21 -6.55
N VAL A 138 0.43 -29.97 -6.35
CA VAL A 138 -0.38 -29.22 -7.31
C VAL A 138 0.54 -28.79 -8.46
N TYR A 139 0.50 -29.52 -9.57
CA TYR A 139 1.14 -29.09 -10.80
C TYR A 139 0.33 -27.92 -11.37
N TYR A 140 0.94 -26.73 -11.50
CA TYR A 140 0.39 -25.64 -12.31
C TYR A 140 0.12 -26.18 -13.72
N GLN A 141 -1.16 -26.28 -14.09
CA GLN A 141 -1.56 -26.58 -15.45
C GLN A 141 -1.42 -25.29 -16.25
N PRO A 142 -0.60 -25.25 -17.33
CA PRO A 142 -0.59 -24.11 -18.22
C PRO A 142 -2.01 -23.89 -18.77
N ARG A 143 -2.48 -22.64 -18.67
CA ARG A 143 -3.84 -22.23 -19.05
C ARG A 143 -4.10 -22.65 -20.50
N PRO A 144 -5.25 -23.29 -20.81
CA PRO A 144 -5.58 -23.61 -22.19
C PRO A 144 -5.77 -22.31 -22.99
N ASP A 145 -5.04 -22.17 -24.10
CA ASP A 145 -5.21 -21.08 -25.07
C ASP A 145 -6.69 -20.81 -25.32
N ARG A 146 -7.17 -19.63 -24.91
CA ARG A 146 -8.56 -19.20 -25.12
C ARG A 146 -8.79 -19.06 -26.62
N LYS A 147 -9.33 -20.12 -27.25
CA LYS A 147 -9.85 -20.04 -28.62
C LYS A 147 -10.98 -19.01 -28.64
N PRO A 148 -10.91 -17.94 -29.45
CA PRO A 148 -11.94 -16.91 -29.46
C PRO A 148 -13.30 -17.53 -29.77
N SER A 149 -14.22 -17.39 -28.81
CA SER A 149 -15.59 -17.88 -28.92
C SER A 149 -16.29 -17.12 -30.03
N ARG A 150 -16.66 -17.83 -31.11
CA ARG A 150 -17.49 -17.28 -32.18
C ARG A 150 -18.83 -16.73 -31.67
N PHE A 151 -19.28 -17.19 -30.51
CA PHE A 151 -20.46 -16.67 -29.82
C PHE A 151 -20.23 -15.28 -29.24
N GLY A 152 -19.04 -15.01 -28.67
CA GLY A 152 -18.68 -13.68 -28.16
C GLY A 152 -18.63 -12.63 -29.27
N THR A 153 -18.07 -12.99 -30.43
CA THR A 153 -18.04 -12.09 -31.60
C THR A 153 -19.45 -11.78 -32.12
N ILE A 154 -20.36 -12.77 -32.13
CA ILE A 154 -21.77 -12.54 -32.53
C ILE A 154 -22.49 -11.64 -31.53
N LEU A 155 -22.22 -11.79 -30.23
CA LEU A 155 -22.85 -10.98 -29.18
C LEU A 155 -22.38 -9.52 -29.22
N VAL A 156 -21.09 -9.27 -29.48
CA VAL A 156 -20.54 -7.93 -29.69
C VAL A 156 -21.11 -7.27 -30.94
N VAL A 157 -21.24 -8.01 -32.05
CA VAL A 157 -21.86 -7.47 -33.27
C VAL A 157 -23.35 -7.16 -33.05
N LEU A 158 -24.08 -7.99 -32.29
CA LEU A 158 -25.46 -7.70 -31.92
C LEU A 158 -25.57 -6.47 -31.01
N LEU A 159 -24.69 -6.31 -30.02
CA LEU A 159 -24.67 -5.12 -29.16
C LEU A 159 -24.36 -3.84 -29.95
N LEU A 160 -23.43 -3.89 -30.90
CA LEU A 160 -23.11 -2.76 -31.77
C LEU A 160 -24.28 -2.40 -32.70
N ILE A 161 -24.99 -3.38 -33.26
CA ILE A 161 -26.20 -3.14 -34.07
C ILE A 161 -27.32 -2.55 -33.19
N THR A 162 -27.49 -3.03 -31.96
CA THR A 162 -28.53 -2.54 -31.05
C THR A 162 -28.24 -1.12 -30.56
N GLY A 163 -26.96 -0.81 -30.26
CA GLY A 163 -26.49 0.54 -29.94
C GLY A 163 -26.64 1.53 -31.10
N SER A 164 -26.46 1.06 -32.34
CA SER A 164 -26.64 1.88 -33.55
C SER A 164 -28.10 2.30 -33.77
N VAL A 165 -29.06 1.45 -33.38
CA VAL A 165 -30.50 1.74 -33.49
C VAL A 165 -30.95 2.70 -32.37
N PHE A 166 -30.37 2.61 -31.17
CA PHE A 166 -30.66 3.54 -30.07
C PHE A 166 -30.00 4.92 -30.23
N GLY A 167 -28.79 4.99 -30.80
CA GLY A 167 -28.13 6.27 -31.11
C GLY A 167 -28.90 7.13 -32.11
N GLY A 168 -29.63 6.52 -33.06
CA GLY A 168 -30.46 7.23 -34.03
C GLY A 168 -31.74 7.86 -33.45
N ALA A 169 -32.24 7.39 -32.30
CA ALA A 169 -33.45 7.91 -31.67
C ALA A 169 -33.20 9.19 -30.84
N LEU A 170 -31.98 9.37 -30.32
CA LEU A 170 -31.62 10.55 -29.51
C LEU A 170 -31.41 11.82 -30.36
N VAL A 171 -31.10 11.70 -31.66
CA VAL A 171 -30.94 12.85 -32.57
C VAL A 171 -32.29 13.43 -33.05
N ASN A 172 -33.40 12.69 -32.90
CA ASN A 172 -34.74 13.10 -33.37
C ASN A 172 -35.70 13.63 -32.27
N GLY A 173 -35.18 13.99 -31.08
CA GLY A 173 -35.93 14.81 -30.12
C GLY A 173 -37.13 14.14 -29.45
N TRP A 174 -37.16 12.81 -29.36
CA TRP A 174 -38.22 12.08 -28.66
C TRP A 174 -37.80 11.78 -27.21
N ARG A 175 -38.39 12.50 -26.24
CA ARG A 175 -38.27 12.19 -24.80
C ARG A 175 -39.60 11.61 -24.31
N PRO A 176 -39.66 10.36 -23.81
CA PRO A 176 -40.81 9.89 -23.05
C PRO A 176 -40.86 10.65 -21.72
N GLY A 177 -42.03 11.18 -21.36
CA GLY A 177 -42.24 11.87 -20.10
C GLY A 177 -42.11 10.91 -18.93
N MET A 178 -41.09 11.14 -18.10
CA MET A 178 -41.02 10.58 -16.75
C MET A 178 -42.03 11.35 -15.88
N PRO A 179 -42.80 10.68 -15.00
CA PRO A 179 -43.74 11.36 -14.12
C PRO A 179 -42.96 12.28 -13.17
N ALA A 180 -43.43 13.53 -13.07
CA ALA A 180 -42.97 14.46 -12.05
C ALA A 180 -43.31 13.88 -10.68
N ALA A 181 -42.28 13.50 -9.92
CA ALA A 181 -42.42 13.29 -8.49
C ALA A 181 -42.73 14.66 -7.86
N GLU A 182 -43.79 14.69 -7.05
CA GLU A 182 -44.16 15.85 -6.24
C GLU A 182 -42.94 16.31 -5.45
N THR A 183 -42.54 17.56 -5.66
CA THR A 183 -41.64 18.30 -4.78
C THR A 183 -42.31 18.42 -3.42
N GLY A 184 -42.10 17.41 -2.58
CA GLY A 184 -42.20 17.57 -1.15
C GLY A 184 -41.17 18.61 -0.74
N THR A 185 -41.62 19.74 -0.24
CA THR A 185 -40.79 20.65 0.55
C THR A 185 -40.37 19.87 1.80
N ILE A 186 -39.19 19.27 1.75
CA ILE A 186 -38.47 18.80 2.92
C ILE A 186 -37.94 20.06 3.59
N GLU A 187 -38.74 20.64 4.48
CA GLU A 187 -38.20 21.42 5.59
C GLU A 187 -37.70 20.41 6.63
N GLY A 188 -36.44 20.00 6.47
CA GLY A 188 -35.72 19.13 7.37
C GLY A 188 -34.22 19.31 7.12
N LEU A 189 -33.56 20.09 7.97
CA LEU A 189 -32.11 20.27 7.97
C LEU A 189 -31.44 18.91 8.15
N ALA A 190 -30.58 18.52 7.21
CA ALA A 190 -29.46 17.63 7.53
C ALA A 190 -28.71 18.28 8.72
N VAL A 191 -28.66 17.60 9.86
CA VAL A 191 -28.08 18.15 11.09
C VAL A 191 -26.56 18.12 10.93
N GLN A 192 -25.91 19.28 10.73
CA GLN A 192 -24.48 19.34 10.36
C GLN A 192 -23.57 19.18 11.59
N PRO A 193 -22.68 18.18 11.64
CA PRO A 193 -21.76 18.07 12.77
C PRO A 193 -20.68 19.17 12.75
N GLY A 194 -20.56 19.87 13.89
CA GLY A 194 -19.90 21.17 14.07
C GLY A 194 -20.87 22.36 13.99
N GLU A 195 -21.52 22.73 15.11
CA GLU A 195 -22.23 24.02 15.22
C GLU A 195 -21.27 25.18 14.92
N GLY A 196 -21.34 25.72 13.71
CA GLY A 196 -20.53 26.85 13.28
C GLY A 196 -20.98 27.35 11.91
N THR A 197 -21.40 28.61 11.84
CA THR A 197 -21.51 29.30 10.55
C THR A 197 -20.29 30.19 10.40
N VAL A 198 -19.49 29.98 9.36
CA VAL A 198 -18.47 30.97 8.99
C VAL A 198 -19.21 32.19 8.43
N PRO A 199 -18.95 33.42 8.91
CA PRO A 199 -19.58 34.61 8.34
C PRO A 199 -19.26 34.73 6.85
N SER A 200 -20.30 34.78 6.01
CA SER A 200 -20.11 34.96 4.57
C SER A 200 -19.40 36.30 4.27
N PRO A 201 -18.42 36.32 3.35
CA PRO A 201 -17.75 37.54 2.94
C PRO A 201 -18.74 38.56 2.36
N GLY A 202 -18.47 39.84 2.61
CA GLY A 202 -19.29 40.91 2.04
C GLY A 202 -19.15 40.99 0.50
N PRO A 203 -20.05 41.72 -0.19
CA PRO A 203 -20.05 41.81 -1.65
C PRO A 203 -18.80 42.49 -2.26
N ASN A 204 -17.96 43.11 -1.43
CA ASN A 204 -16.70 43.75 -1.83
C ASN A 204 -15.47 42.99 -1.28
N ALA A 205 -15.65 41.74 -0.81
CA ALA A 205 -14.55 40.92 -0.35
C ALA A 205 -13.56 40.68 -1.49
N SER A 206 -12.27 40.68 -1.14
CA SER A 206 -11.21 40.27 -2.04
C SER A 206 -11.29 38.78 -2.35
N GLU A 207 -10.70 38.38 -3.47
CA GLU A 207 -10.57 36.96 -3.85
C GLU A 207 -9.93 36.13 -2.73
N ALA A 208 -8.89 36.65 -2.08
CA ALA A 208 -8.25 35.96 -0.95
C ALA A 208 -9.19 35.76 0.26
N GLU A 209 -10.07 36.73 0.56
CA GLU A 209 -11.07 36.58 1.61
C GLU A 209 -12.15 35.55 1.23
N ILE A 210 -12.52 35.49 -0.06
CA ILE A 210 -13.47 34.49 -0.57
C ILE A 210 -12.87 33.08 -0.48
N LEU A 211 -11.64 32.89 -0.97
CA LEU A 211 -10.97 31.59 -0.92
C LEU A 211 -10.71 31.11 0.51
N ALA A 212 -10.36 32.03 1.43
CA ALA A 212 -10.23 31.70 2.85
C ALA A 212 -11.58 31.24 3.46
N TYR A 213 -12.67 31.95 3.17
CA TYR A 213 -14.02 31.54 3.57
C TYR A 213 -14.40 30.16 3.02
N LEU A 214 -14.15 29.91 1.73
CA LEU A 214 -14.45 28.63 1.10
C LEU A 214 -13.63 27.50 1.71
N LYS A 215 -12.36 27.75 2.06
CA LYS A 215 -11.54 26.78 2.79
C LYS A 215 -12.13 26.42 4.14
N GLU A 216 -12.54 27.41 4.94
CA GLU A 216 -13.15 27.18 6.26
C GLU A 216 -14.50 26.45 6.13
N GLN A 217 -15.31 26.79 5.12
CA GLN A 217 -16.56 26.08 4.84
C GLN A 217 -16.33 24.64 4.41
N ALA A 218 -15.36 24.37 3.53
CA ALA A 218 -15.02 23.02 3.11
C ALA A 218 -14.55 22.17 4.30
N GLN A 219 -13.73 22.74 5.20
CA GLN A 219 -13.30 22.03 6.40
C GLN A 219 -14.48 21.67 7.31
N LEU A 220 -15.45 22.57 7.50
CA LEU A 220 -16.67 22.25 8.27
C LEU A 220 -17.47 21.11 7.65
N VAL A 221 -17.62 21.08 6.31
CA VAL A 221 -18.32 19.98 5.62
C VAL A 221 -17.57 18.65 5.78
N LEU A 222 -16.23 18.69 5.73
CA LEU A 222 -15.40 17.50 5.93
C LEU A 222 -15.45 16.99 7.38
N ASP A 223 -15.38 17.89 8.37
CA ASP A 223 -15.53 17.53 9.80
C ASP A 223 -16.92 16.90 10.05
N ALA A 224 -17.97 17.52 9.50
CA ALA A 224 -19.34 17.02 9.51
C ALA A 224 -19.47 15.61 8.92
N GLN A 225 -18.83 15.39 7.78
CA GLN A 225 -18.83 14.10 7.10
C GLN A 225 -18.10 13.02 7.91
N SER A 226 -16.93 13.34 8.43
CA SER A 226 -16.14 12.43 9.29
C SER A 226 -16.95 11.98 10.51
N GLU A 227 -17.54 12.93 11.23
CA GLU A 227 -18.37 12.62 12.39
C GLU A 227 -19.59 11.77 12.00
N SER A 228 -20.17 12.01 10.82
CA SER A 228 -21.27 11.20 10.31
C SER A 228 -20.86 9.75 10.03
N LEU A 229 -19.67 9.51 9.46
CA LEU A 229 -19.13 8.16 9.27
C LEU A 229 -18.92 7.45 10.61
N LEU A 230 -18.25 8.11 11.55
CA LEU A 230 -17.92 7.54 12.86
C LEU A 230 -19.18 7.29 13.72
N ASN A 231 -20.24 8.06 13.52
CA ASN A 231 -21.55 7.85 14.15
C ASN A 231 -22.49 6.93 13.35
N ASN A 232 -22.00 6.30 12.27
CA ASN A 232 -22.77 5.40 11.41
C ASN A 232 -24.05 6.06 10.83
N SER A 233 -23.93 7.31 10.40
CA SER A 233 -25.00 8.11 9.78
C SER A 233 -24.77 8.25 8.27
N VAL A 234 -25.36 7.35 7.49
CA VAL A 234 -25.27 7.41 6.02
C VAL A 234 -25.88 8.69 5.44
N GLU A 235 -26.97 9.20 6.03
CA GLU A 235 -27.59 10.45 5.59
C GLU A 235 -26.66 11.66 5.80
N GLY A 236 -26.01 11.73 6.97
CA GLY A 236 -25.03 12.78 7.26
C GLY A 236 -23.78 12.67 6.38
N TRP A 237 -23.30 11.45 6.14
CA TRP A 237 -22.18 11.17 5.24
C TRP A 237 -22.44 11.65 3.81
N LEU A 238 -23.65 11.36 3.29
CA LEU A 238 -24.07 11.71 1.94
C LEU A 238 -24.38 13.20 1.75
N ALA A 239 -24.62 13.95 2.84
CA ALA A 239 -24.96 15.37 2.79
C ALA A 239 -23.82 16.24 2.20
N ALA A 240 -22.57 15.77 2.28
CA ALA A 240 -21.42 16.46 1.72
C ALA A 240 -21.28 16.28 0.18
N TYR A 241 -22.04 15.36 -0.41
CA TYR A 241 -21.90 14.96 -1.81
C TYR A 241 -23.09 15.35 -2.67
N ASP A 242 -22.81 15.67 -3.93
CA ASP A 242 -23.83 15.83 -4.96
C ASP A 242 -24.59 14.50 -5.15
N PRO A 243 -25.92 14.51 -5.37
CA PRO A 243 -26.71 13.29 -5.54
C PRO A 243 -26.19 12.32 -6.60
N SER A 244 -25.45 12.82 -7.61
CA SER A 244 -24.81 11.97 -8.61
C SER A 244 -23.71 11.04 -8.06
N LEU A 245 -23.14 11.35 -6.90
CA LEU A 245 -22.12 10.54 -6.22
C LEU A 245 -22.69 9.60 -5.15
N HIS A 246 -23.98 9.71 -4.81
CA HIS A 246 -24.55 9.02 -3.65
C HIS A 246 -24.40 7.51 -3.71
N ASP A 247 -24.58 6.89 -4.88
CA ASP A 247 -24.43 5.44 -5.03
C ASP A 247 -22.98 4.99 -4.75
N GLN A 248 -21.98 5.73 -5.24
CA GLN A 248 -20.57 5.41 -5.00
C GLN A 248 -20.20 5.60 -3.53
N MET A 249 -20.62 6.73 -2.95
CA MET A 249 -20.27 7.10 -1.59
C MET A 249 -21.01 6.26 -0.54
N THR A 250 -22.20 5.73 -0.86
CA THR A 250 -22.89 4.75 -0.01
C THR A 250 -22.09 3.45 0.08
N ARG A 251 -21.56 2.95 -1.03
CA ARG A 251 -20.77 1.70 -1.01
C ARG A 251 -19.45 1.89 -0.26
N ARG A 252 -18.79 3.04 -0.41
CA ARG A 252 -17.62 3.41 0.39
C ARG A 252 -17.95 3.49 1.89
N PHE A 253 -19.09 4.07 2.26
CA PHE A 253 -19.58 4.10 3.64
C PHE A 253 -19.79 2.68 4.20
N ASP A 254 -20.45 1.80 3.44
CA ASP A 254 -20.70 0.42 3.84
C ASP A 254 -19.40 -0.36 4.05
N THR A 255 -18.44 -0.22 3.12
CA THR A 255 -17.09 -0.80 3.24
C THR A 255 -16.37 -0.31 4.51
N LEU A 256 -16.25 1.01 4.70
CA LEU A 256 -15.55 1.60 5.84
C LEU A 256 -16.20 1.20 7.17
N THR A 257 -17.53 1.15 7.21
CA THR A 257 -18.30 0.69 8.37
C THR A 257 -18.07 -0.80 8.64
N SER A 258 -18.05 -1.64 7.60
CA SER A 258 -17.76 -3.07 7.74
C SER A 258 -16.36 -3.32 8.28
N MET A 259 -15.38 -2.49 7.91
CA MET A 259 -14.01 -2.51 8.44
C MET A 259 -13.90 -1.90 9.85
N GLN A 260 -14.98 -1.37 10.40
CA GLN A 260 -15.04 -0.69 11.69
C GLN A 260 -14.05 0.49 11.77
N VAL A 261 -14.13 1.40 10.80
CA VAL A 261 -13.41 2.67 10.85
C VAL A 261 -13.61 3.36 12.20
N SER A 262 -12.51 3.68 12.87
CA SER A 262 -12.48 4.25 14.21
C SER A 262 -11.95 5.69 14.22
N ARG A 263 -11.21 6.06 13.17
CA ARG A 263 -10.68 7.39 12.92
C ARG A 263 -10.80 7.72 11.44
N PHE A 264 -11.16 8.96 11.11
CA PHE A 264 -11.33 9.39 9.73
C PHE A 264 -11.20 10.92 9.61
N ASP A 265 -10.02 11.45 9.88
CA ASP A 265 -9.80 12.89 10.02
C ASP A 265 -9.37 13.52 8.70
N TYR A 266 -10.13 14.52 8.25
CA TYR A 266 -9.80 15.28 7.06
C TYR A 266 -9.01 16.55 7.39
N ARG A 267 -8.03 16.86 6.53
CA ARG A 267 -7.35 18.16 6.50
C ARG A 267 -7.19 18.63 5.08
N ILE A 268 -7.50 19.90 4.83
CA ILE A 268 -7.22 20.52 3.54
C ILE A 268 -5.71 20.71 3.38
N ALA A 269 -5.11 19.90 2.51
CA ALA A 269 -3.69 19.96 2.16
C ALA A 269 -3.38 21.16 1.26
N SER A 270 -4.24 21.41 0.25
CA SER A 270 -4.12 22.56 -0.63
C SER A 270 -5.47 23.00 -1.21
N GLY A 271 -5.51 24.19 -1.81
CA GLY A 271 -6.74 24.82 -2.31
C GLY A 271 -7.51 25.60 -1.23
N PRO A 272 -8.72 26.10 -1.57
CA PRO A 272 -9.41 25.94 -2.85
C PRO A 272 -8.73 26.69 -4.01
N LEU A 273 -8.68 26.07 -5.19
CA LEU A 273 -8.27 26.69 -6.45
C LEU A 273 -9.49 26.80 -7.36
N GLU A 274 -9.82 28.01 -7.82
CA GLU A 274 -10.98 28.22 -8.69
C GLU A 274 -10.69 27.75 -10.13
N ASP A 275 -11.54 26.87 -10.65
CA ASP A 275 -11.67 26.59 -12.08
C ASP A 275 -12.81 27.44 -12.66
N ALA A 276 -12.42 28.55 -13.31
CA ALA A 276 -13.33 29.49 -13.94
C ALA A 276 -13.76 29.08 -15.38
N ALA A 277 -13.45 27.86 -15.84
CA ALA A 277 -13.81 27.42 -17.19
C ALA A 277 -15.32 27.23 -17.40
N GLY A 278 -16.10 27.11 -16.33
CA GLY A 278 -17.53 26.82 -16.34
C GLY A 278 -18.46 28.02 -16.13
N ALA A 279 -19.77 27.79 -16.29
CA ALA A 279 -20.83 28.78 -15.99
C ALA A 279 -21.10 28.92 -14.48
N VAL A 280 -20.67 27.93 -13.68
CA VAL A 280 -20.68 27.93 -12.21
C VAL A 280 -19.23 27.67 -11.79
N PRO A 281 -18.65 28.49 -10.90
CA PRO A 281 -17.29 28.25 -10.41
C PRO A 281 -17.19 26.89 -9.72
N LEU A 282 -16.15 26.14 -10.08
CA LEU A 282 -15.75 24.91 -9.39
C LEU A 282 -14.45 25.17 -8.64
N TYR A 283 -14.25 24.44 -7.54
CA TYR A 283 -13.08 24.60 -6.70
C TYR A 283 -12.39 23.25 -6.53
N ASP A 284 -11.13 23.17 -6.93
CA ASP A 284 -10.29 22.02 -6.68
C ASP A 284 -9.67 22.15 -5.28
N ILE A 285 -9.83 21.10 -4.46
CA ILE A 285 -9.32 21.02 -3.09
C ILE A 285 -8.61 19.67 -2.93
N SER A 286 -7.37 19.72 -2.47
CA SER A 286 -6.60 18.52 -2.12
C SER A 286 -6.77 18.21 -0.64
N ILE A 287 -7.16 16.98 -0.33
CA ILE A 287 -7.52 16.52 1.01
C ILE A 287 -6.48 15.48 1.46
N ALA A 288 -5.89 15.71 2.63
CA ALA A 288 -5.20 14.69 3.40
C ALA A 288 -6.22 14.04 4.36
N LEU A 289 -6.28 12.72 4.36
CA LEU A 289 -7.15 11.91 5.22
C LEU A 289 -6.28 10.99 6.08
N SER A 290 -6.45 11.09 7.40
CA SER A 290 -5.87 10.14 8.36
C SER A 290 -6.95 9.16 8.83
N TYR A 291 -6.72 7.85 8.73
CA TYR A 291 -7.70 6.85 9.13
C TYR A 291 -7.13 5.70 9.95
N CYS A 292 -8.01 5.06 10.73
CA CYS A 292 -7.74 3.85 11.50
C CYS A 292 -8.94 2.91 11.42
N PHE A 293 -8.67 1.61 11.61
CA PHE A 293 -9.68 0.59 11.78
C PHE A 293 -9.59 0.01 13.18
N VAL A 294 -10.75 -0.14 13.83
CA VAL A 294 -10.99 -0.79 15.13
C VAL A 294 -10.36 -0.10 16.34
N GLU A 295 -9.06 0.19 16.28
CA GLU A 295 -8.31 0.75 17.40
C GLU A 295 -8.78 2.16 17.76
N PRO A 296 -8.82 2.56 19.04
CA PRO A 296 -9.24 3.89 19.44
C PRO A 296 -8.46 4.99 18.71
N ALA A 297 -9.18 6.02 18.24
CA ALA A 297 -8.61 7.09 17.41
C ALA A 297 -7.43 7.84 18.05
N ASP A 298 -7.41 7.91 19.38
CA ASP A 298 -6.39 8.60 20.17
C ASP A 298 -5.12 7.76 20.41
N THR A 299 -5.18 6.45 20.15
CA THR A 299 -4.04 5.54 20.34
C THR A 299 -3.58 4.88 19.05
N CYS A 300 -4.41 4.83 18.01
CA CYS A 300 -4.06 4.17 16.77
C CYS A 300 -2.96 4.91 15.99
N LYS A 301 -2.09 4.13 15.34
CA LYS A 301 -1.21 4.63 14.29
C LYS A 301 -2.03 4.78 13.00
N ALA A 302 -2.42 6.02 12.69
CA ALA A 302 -3.28 6.32 11.56
C ALA A 302 -2.52 6.26 10.23
N ALA A 303 -3.11 5.67 9.20
CA ALA A 303 -2.58 5.77 7.84
C ALA A 303 -3.09 7.05 7.19
N ASP A 304 -2.23 7.71 6.43
CA ASP A 304 -2.55 8.92 5.69
C ASP A 304 -2.66 8.62 4.20
N ILE A 305 -3.67 9.22 3.56
CA ILE A 305 -3.76 9.30 2.10
C ILE A 305 -4.03 10.73 1.66
N VAL A 306 -3.69 11.03 0.42
CA VAL A 306 -4.02 12.31 -0.21
C VAL A 306 -4.79 12.04 -1.49
N PHE A 307 -5.90 12.74 -1.68
CA PHE A 307 -6.71 12.70 -2.88
C PHE A 307 -7.32 14.06 -3.17
N ASP A 308 -7.65 14.29 -4.43
CA ASP A 308 -8.25 15.53 -4.88
C ASP A 308 -9.77 15.44 -4.95
N THR A 309 -10.41 16.58 -4.72
CA THR A 309 -11.87 16.73 -4.77
C THR A 309 -12.24 17.99 -5.53
N ARG A 310 -13.39 17.94 -6.19
CA ARG A 310 -13.97 19.12 -6.84
C ARG A 310 -15.26 19.51 -6.18
N TRP A 311 -15.40 20.79 -5.91
CA TRP A 311 -16.50 21.36 -5.14
C TRP A 311 -17.26 22.40 -5.94
N ARG A 312 -18.55 22.51 -5.62
CA ARG A 312 -19.44 23.54 -6.14
C ARG A 312 -20.00 24.33 -4.98
N ALA A 313 -19.87 25.66 -5.04
CA ALA A 313 -20.57 26.54 -4.11
C ALA A 313 -22.03 26.71 -4.55
N GLY A 314 -22.96 26.57 -3.61
CA GLY A 314 -24.40 26.82 -3.80
C GLY A 314 -24.97 27.66 -2.67
N ASP A 315 -26.27 27.95 -2.75
CA ASP A 315 -26.99 28.74 -1.74
C ASP A 315 -27.00 28.04 -0.36
N ASP A 316 -26.94 26.71 -0.35
CA ASP A 316 -26.98 25.87 0.86
C ASP A 316 -25.58 25.46 1.38
N GLY A 317 -24.50 25.96 0.75
CA GLY A 317 -23.11 25.67 1.13
C GLY A 317 -22.26 25.06 0.02
N LEU A 318 -21.14 24.44 0.42
CA LEU A 318 -20.22 23.73 -0.48
C LEU A 318 -20.60 22.25 -0.57
N VAL A 319 -20.65 21.72 -1.79
CA VAL A 319 -20.91 20.30 -2.05
C VAL A 319 -19.82 19.71 -2.95
N MET A 320 -19.35 18.50 -2.63
CA MET A 320 -18.45 17.73 -3.47
C MET A 320 -19.20 17.19 -4.68
N VAL A 321 -18.73 17.53 -5.87
CA VAL A 321 -19.27 17.04 -7.15
C VAL A 321 -18.36 15.99 -7.81
N GLU A 322 -17.13 15.86 -7.33
CA GLU A 322 -16.16 14.87 -7.80
C GLU A 322 -15.20 14.52 -6.65
N VAL A 323 -14.83 13.24 -6.58
CA VAL A 323 -13.82 12.71 -5.65
C VAL A 323 -12.88 11.84 -6.47
N SER A 324 -11.62 12.22 -6.56
CA SER A 324 -10.57 11.42 -7.18
C SER A 324 -10.15 10.28 -6.24
N ASN A 325 -9.48 9.29 -6.80
CA ASN A 325 -8.78 8.28 -6.03
C ASN A 325 -7.46 8.85 -5.50
N SER A 326 -6.89 8.25 -4.46
CA SER A 326 -5.51 8.56 -4.06
C SER A 326 -4.51 8.28 -5.18
N GLU A 327 -3.52 9.16 -5.33
CA GLU A 327 -2.57 9.11 -6.46
C GLU A 327 -1.22 8.48 -6.10
N ALA A 328 -0.64 8.82 -4.94
CA ALA A 328 0.76 8.48 -4.63
C ALA A 328 1.04 6.97 -4.65
N ASP A 329 0.20 6.21 -3.95
CA ASP A 329 0.27 4.75 -3.89
C ASP A 329 -0.90 4.11 -4.67
N GLY A 330 -1.63 4.89 -5.48
CA GLY A 330 -2.89 4.49 -6.11
C GLY A 330 -4.06 4.31 -5.11
N PRO A 331 -5.26 3.92 -5.59
CA PRO A 331 -6.45 3.79 -4.74
C PRO A 331 -6.30 2.67 -3.71
N HIS A 332 -6.64 2.96 -2.46
CA HIS A 332 -6.76 1.93 -1.44
C HIS A 332 -7.97 1.01 -1.75
N PRO A 333 -7.93 -0.27 -1.32
CA PRO A 333 -9.01 -1.23 -1.60
C PRO A 333 -10.41 -0.72 -1.23
N TRP A 334 -10.54 -0.05 -0.08
CA TRP A 334 -11.81 0.48 0.41
C TRP A 334 -12.32 1.71 -0.37
N GLU A 335 -11.48 2.35 -1.19
CA GLU A 335 -11.89 3.50 -2.00
C GLU A 335 -12.70 3.09 -3.23
N ILE A 336 -12.34 1.95 -3.84
CA ILE A 336 -12.79 1.58 -5.18
C ILE A 336 -13.50 0.24 -5.27
N THR A 337 -13.38 -0.62 -4.24
CA THR A 337 -14.05 -1.93 -4.21
C THR A 337 -15.07 -1.98 -3.09
N ASP A 338 -16.22 -2.59 -3.40
CA ASP A 338 -17.23 -2.92 -2.39
C ASP A 338 -16.69 -4.11 -1.58
N LEU A 339 -16.27 -3.87 -0.34
CA LEU A 339 -15.69 -4.87 0.54
C LEU A 339 -16.67 -5.23 1.65
N VAL A 340 -16.59 -6.49 2.08
CA VAL A 340 -17.08 -6.91 3.38
C VAL A 340 -15.89 -7.35 4.21
N ALA A 341 -15.93 -7.03 5.50
CA ALA A 341 -14.83 -7.30 6.41
C ALA A 341 -15.31 -7.95 7.69
N ALA A 342 -14.44 -8.79 8.25
CA ALA A 342 -14.59 -9.37 9.57
C ALA A 342 -13.41 -8.96 10.43
N VAL A 343 -13.71 -8.60 11.68
CA VAL A 343 -12.74 -8.13 12.65
C VAL A 343 -12.55 -9.21 13.71
N GLY A 344 -11.34 -9.74 13.76
CA GLY A 344 -10.92 -10.72 14.76
C GLY A 344 -10.31 -10.08 16.00
N GLU A 345 -9.50 -10.84 16.73
CA GLU A 345 -8.73 -10.32 17.86
C GLU A 345 -7.49 -9.55 17.35
N ARG A 346 -6.83 -10.06 16.30
CA ARG A 346 -5.56 -9.52 15.79
C ARG A 346 -5.66 -8.93 14.39
N THR A 347 -6.72 -9.22 13.65
CA THR A 347 -6.83 -8.87 12.23
C THR A 347 -8.11 -8.12 11.90
N VAL A 348 -8.02 -7.30 10.85
CA VAL A 348 -9.15 -6.83 10.05
C VAL A 348 -9.00 -7.50 8.69
N THR A 349 -9.82 -8.51 8.42
CA THR A 349 -9.78 -9.25 7.16
C THR A 349 -10.91 -8.79 6.26
N ALA A 350 -10.59 -8.28 5.08
CA ALA A 350 -11.55 -7.76 4.11
C ALA A 350 -11.47 -8.51 2.78
N VAL A 351 -12.62 -8.76 2.18
CA VAL A 351 -12.76 -9.41 0.88
C VAL A 351 -13.76 -8.64 0.01
N PRO A 352 -13.60 -8.60 -1.32
CA PRO A 352 -14.63 -8.16 -2.26
C PRO A 352 -15.97 -8.83 -1.97
N LEU A 353 -17.06 -8.10 -2.17
CA LEU A 353 -18.42 -8.60 -1.92
C LEU A 353 -18.73 -9.91 -2.68
N SER A 354 -18.09 -10.14 -3.84
CA SER A 354 -18.16 -11.39 -4.62
C SER A 354 -17.61 -12.61 -3.89
N MET A 355 -16.78 -12.41 -2.85
CA MET A 355 -16.15 -13.43 -2.02
C MET A 355 -16.67 -13.45 -0.57
N ALA A 356 -17.76 -12.73 -0.29
CA ALA A 356 -18.35 -12.63 1.06
C ALA A 356 -18.60 -13.99 1.73
N ASP A 357 -19.01 -15.01 0.97
CA ASP A 357 -19.29 -16.36 1.45
C ASP A 357 -18.05 -17.08 2.03
N ARG A 358 -16.84 -16.54 1.79
CA ARG A 358 -15.55 -17.08 2.24
C ARG A 358 -14.88 -16.22 3.31
N LEU A 359 -15.54 -15.15 3.75
CA LEU A 359 -14.98 -14.22 4.73
C LEU A 359 -14.64 -14.91 6.06
N ASP A 360 -15.48 -15.83 6.53
CA ASP A 360 -15.22 -16.58 7.78
C ASP A 360 -13.96 -17.46 7.67
N GLU A 361 -13.75 -18.13 6.54
CA GLU A 361 -12.54 -18.92 6.27
C GLU A 361 -11.30 -18.03 6.18
N ALA A 362 -11.41 -16.88 5.49
CA ALA A 362 -10.32 -15.91 5.40
C ALA A 362 -9.93 -15.39 6.80
N LEU A 363 -10.93 -15.05 7.64
CA LEU A 363 -10.67 -14.58 9.01
C LEU A 363 -9.97 -15.64 9.86
N GLU A 364 -10.42 -16.90 9.80
CA GLU A 364 -9.80 -17.99 10.58
C GLU A 364 -8.32 -18.16 10.23
N VAL A 365 -8.00 -18.14 8.94
CA VAL A 365 -6.61 -18.24 8.45
C VAL A 365 -5.80 -17.01 8.86
N SER A 366 -6.35 -15.81 8.68
CA SER A 366 -5.73 -14.55 9.06
C SER A 366 -5.38 -14.48 10.55
N GLU A 367 -6.31 -14.85 11.44
CA GLU A 367 -6.06 -14.85 12.89
C GLU A 367 -4.98 -15.86 13.28
N ALA A 368 -5.00 -17.06 12.69
CA ALA A 368 -3.98 -18.07 12.94
C ALA A 368 -2.58 -17.61 12.46
N ALA A 369 -2.52 -16.95 11.31
CA ALA A 369 -1.28 -16.36 10.80
C ALA A 369 -0.79 -15.20 11.67
N ALA A 370 -1.69 -14.34 12.16
CA ALA A 370 -1.34 -13.25 13.06
C ALA A 370 -0.76 -13.75 14.39
N VAL A 371 -1.31 -14.82 14.99
CA VAL A 371 -0.74 -15.46 16.18
C VAL A 371 0.67 -16.00 15.91
N ASN A 372 0.91 -16.51 14.71
CA ASN A 372 2.24 -16.96 14.32
C ASN A 372 3.23 -15.80 14.14
N ALA A 373 2.82 -14.76 13.42
CA ALA A 373 3.62 -13.55 13.20
C ALA A 373 3.94 -12.84 14.53
N ASP A 374 2.99 -12.77 15.47
CA ASP A 374 3.16 -12.14 16.79
C ASP A 374 4.34 -12.74 17.59
N LYS A 375 4.78 -13.98 17.30
CA LYS A 375 5.99 -14.59 17.91
C LYS A 375 7.28 -13.83 17.53
N TRP A 376 7.25 -13.04 16.47
CA TRP A 376 8.37 -12.30 15.88
C TRP A 376 8.30 -10.80 16.08
N ALA A 377 7.36 -10.32 16.90
CA ALA A 377 7.23 -8.91 17.27
C ALA A 377 8.31 -8.48 18.29
N TYR A 378 9.58 -8.52 17.89
CA TYR A 378 10.73 -8.22 18.78
C TYR A 378 10.91 -6.74 19.10
N TRP A 379 10.38 -5.83 18.29
CA TRP A 379 10.47 -4.38 18.50
C TRP A 379 9.15 -3.83 19.02
N GLU A 380 8.18 -3.73 18.13
CA GLU A 380 6.84 -3.28 18.46
C GLU A 380 5.83 -4.21 17.80
N LYS A 381 4.83 -4.58 18.59
CA LYS A 381 3.75 -5.44 18.13
C LYS A 381 2.75 -4.61 17.33
N PRO A 382 2.38 -5.02 16.11
CA PRO A 382 1.29 -4.37 15.37
C PRO A 382 0.02 -4.33 16.19
N ASP A 383 -0.68 -3.19 16.21
CA ASP A 383 -1.95 -3.10 16.94
C ASP A 383 -2.96 -4.09 16.34
N ARG A 384 -3.08 -4.08 15.01
CA ARG A 384 -3.79 -5.08 14.20
C ARG A 384 -3.16 -5.21 12.83
N TYR A 385 -3.36 -6.37 12.21
CA TYR A 385 -3.02 -6.60 10.81
C TYR A 385 -4.22 -6.33 9.92
N VAL A 386 -4.06 -5.46 8.91
CA VAL A 386 -5.09 -5.23 7.88
C VAL A 386 -4.78 -6.12 6.68
N ILE A 387 -5.68 -7.07 6.40
CA ILE A 387 -5.49 -8.12 5.40
C ILE A 387 -6.61 -8.02 4.37
N TYR A 388 -6.23 -7.89 3.11
CA TYR A 388 -7.15 -7.88 1.97
C TYR A 388 -6.94 -9.14 1.13
N ILE A 389 -8.02 -9.85 0.80
CA ILE A 389 -7.99 -10.99 -0.12
C ILE A 389 -8.58 -10.54 -1.46
N ALA A 390 -7.77 -10.56 -2.51
CA ALA A 390 -8.08 -10.05 -3.84
C ALA A 390 -8.22 -11.19 -4.86
N SER A 391 -9.12 -11.05 -5.83
CA SER A 391 -8.99 -11.76 -7.11
C SER A 391 -7.96 -11.07 -8.00
N ASP A 392 -7.66 -11.62 -9.18
CA ASP A 392 -6.77 -10.94 -10.14
C ASP A 392 -7.29 -9.53 -10.51
N ASP A 393 -8.60 -9.37 -10.69
CA ASP A 393 -9.22 -8.08 -11.07
C ASP A 393 -8.96 -6.98 -10.01
N GLU A 394 -9.00 -7.33 -8.73
CA GLU A 394 -8.70 -6.39 -7.66
C GLU A 394 -7.20 -6.13 -7.52
N PHE A 395 -6.37 -7.17 -7.66
CA PHE A 395 -4.92 -7.08 -7.56
C PHE A 395 -4.33 -6.13 -8.62
N GLU A 396 -4.92 -6.09 -9.82
CA GLU A 396 -4.56 -5.19 -10.92
C GLU A 396 -4.81 -3.71 -10.63
N SER A 397 -5.69 -3.38 -9.68
CA SER A 397 -6.18 -2.01 -9.48
C SER A 397 -5.84 -1.41 -8.13
N TRP A 398 -5.78 -2.24 -7.08
CA TRP A 398 -5.45 -1.79 -5.74
C TRP A 398 -4.01 -1.30 -5.67
N PHE A 399 -3.85 -0.20 -4.94
CA PHE A 399 -2.55 0.44 -4.78
C PHE A 399 -1.84 0.70 -6.12
N GLY A 400 -2.60 1.12 -7.14
CA GLY A 400 -2.07 1.52 -8.44
C GLY A 400 -1.65 0.37 -9.35
N GLY A 401 -1.86 -0.89 -8.94
CA GLY A 401 -1.51 -2.06 -9.74
C GLY A 401 0.00 -2.25 -9.94
N PHE A 402 0.85 -1.56 -9.17
CA PHE A 402 2.31 -1.65 -9.30
C PHE A 402 2.84 -3.07 -9.09
N TRP A 403 2.06 -3.90 -8.42
CA TRP A 403 2.37 -5.28 -8.06
C TRP A 403 1.77 -6.30 -9.02
N ASP A 404 1.10 -5.86 -10.09
CA ASP A 404 0.48 -6.77 -11.03
C ASP A 404 1.52 -7.43 -11.95
N SER A 405 2.10 -8.51 -11.47
CA SER A 405 2.74 -9.52 -12.29
C SER A 405 2.18 -10.90 -11.93
N GLU A 406 2.13 -11.82 -12.89
CA GLU A 406 1.62 -13.19 -12.67
C GLU A 406 2.40 -13.95 -11.57
N ASP A 407 3.60 -13.46 -11.19
CA ASP A 407 4.50 -14.05 -10.21
C ASP A 407 4.41 -13.43 -8.78
N VAL A 408 3.56 -12.41 -8.58
CA VAL A 408 3.28 -11.87 -7.24
C VAL A 408 2.08 -12.58 -6.63
N LEU A 409 2.28 -13.25 -5.50
CA LEU A 409 1.22 -13.98 -4.80
C LEU A 409 0.55 -13.15 -3.70
N GLY A 410 1.29 -12.19 -3.14
CA GLY A 410 0.85 -11.23 -2.14
C GLY A 410 1.89 -10.13 -1.98
N PHE A 411 1.55 -9.11 -1.20
CA PHE A 411 2.49 -8.08 -0.77
C PHE A 411 2.06 -7.45 0.56
N ALA A 412 3.04 -6.92 1.30
CA ALA A 412 2.85 -6.09 2.47
C ALA A 412 3.33 -4.67 2.18
N LEU A 413 2.40 -3.72 2.12
CA LEU A 413 2.69 -2.31 1.84
C LEU A 413 2.75 -1.52 3.16
N PRO A 414 3.91 -0.92 3.50
CA PRO A 414 3.99 0.03 4.61
C PRO A 414 3.18 1.28 4.28
N LEU A 415 2.25 1.63 5.15
CA LEU A 415 1.51 2.89 5.08
C LEU A 415 2.14 3.87 6.06
N SER A 416 2.31 5.10 5.60
CA SER A 416 2.75 6.20 6.45
C SER A 416 1.56 6.90 7.10
N GLY A 417 1.79 7.53 8.25
CA GLY A 417 0.88 8.44 8.92
C GLY A 417 1.56 9.73 9.30
N THR A 418 0.80 10.73 9.72
CA THR A 418 1.34 12.00 10.25
C THR A 418 1.06 12.10 11.74
N VAL A 419 2.13 12.20 12.54
CA VAL A 419 2.07 12.44 13.98
C VAL A 419 2.80 13.76 14.25
N ASP A 420 2.13 14.70 14.92
CA ASP A 420 2.66 16.04 15.24
C ASP A 420 3.25 16.82 14.04
N GLY A 421 2.75 16.55 12.84
CA GLY A 421 3.20 17.21 11.61
C GLY A 421 4.40 16.53 10.93
N GLU A 422 4.88 15.42 11.47
CA GLU A 422 5.95 14.62 10.87
C GLU A 422 5.38 13.31 10.31
N ARG A 423 5.79 12.97 9.08
CA ARG A 423 5.45 11.70 8.46
C ARG A 423 6.24 10.59 9.14
N GLN A 424 5.55 9.57 9.61
CA GLN A 424 6.11 8.44 10.32
C GLN A 424 5.54 7.12 9.76
N PRO A 425 6.27 6.00 9.86
CA PRO A 425 5.71 4.68 9.60
C PRO A 425 4.50 4.43 10.49
N SER A 426 3.43 3.88 9.93
CA SER A 426 2.16 3.71 10.63
C SER A 426 1.73 2.24 10.69
N THR A 427 0.91 1.81 9.74
CA THR A 427 0.38 0.43 9.65
C THR A 427 0.82 -0.22 8.35
N TYR A 428 0.60 -1.53 8.23
CA TYR A 428 0.75 -2.26 6.97
C TYR A 428 -0.62 -2.59 6.40
N ALA A 429 -0.75 -2.46 5.08
CA ALA A 429 -1.79 -3.12 4.31
C ALA A 429 -1.19 -4.37 3.66
N THR A 430 -1.76 -5.53 3.93
CA THR A 430 -1.32 -6.79 3.31
C THR A 430 -2.37 -7.28 2.34
N VAL A 431 -1.95 -7.69 1.15
CA VAL A 431 -2.85 -8.08 0.05
C VAL A 431 -2.46 -9.47 -0.45
N MET A 432 -3.45 -10.34 -0.64
CA MET A 432 -3.27 -11.71 -1.11
C MET A 432 -3.99 -11.92 -2.43
N GLY A 433 -3.31 -12.44 -3.46
CA GLY A 433 -3.90 -12.81 -4.74
C GLY A 433 -4.46 -14.23 -4.69
N VAL A 434 -5.76 -14.37 -4.43
CA VAL A 434 -6.38 -15.70 -4.19
C VAL A 434 -6.55 -16.53 -5.46
N ASP A 435 -6.66 -15.90 -6.63
CA ASP A 435 -6.73 -16.64 -7.90
C ASP A 435 -5.39 -17.31 -8.25
N ARG A 436 -4.29 -16.77 -7.71
CA ARG A 436 -2.92 -17.25 -7.92
C ARG A 436 -2.55 -18.32 -6.91
N THR A 437 -2.88 -18.08 -5.64
CA THR A 437 -2.54 -18.96 -4.51
C THR A 437 -3.55 -20.09 -4.31
N GLY A 438 -4.79 -19.89 -4.75
CA GLY A 438 -5.93 -20.72 -4.36
C GLY A 438 -6.27 -20.56 -2.88
N TRP A 439 -7.33 -21.23 -2.46
CA TRP A 439 -7.73 -21.28 -1.05
C TRP A 439 -7.03 -22.40 -0.28
N GLY A 440 -7.04 -22.34 1.05
CA GLY A 440 -6.43 -23.35 1.92
C GLY A 440 -4.95 -23.08 2.19
N TYR A 441 -4.10 -24.09 1.98
CA TYR A 441 -2.67 -23.99 2.32
C TYR A 441 -1.95 -22.86 1.58
N GLY A 442 -2.18 -22.72 0.27
CA GLY A 442 -1.54 -21.67 -0.53
C GLY A 442 -1.82 -20.26 0.02
N LEU A 443 -3.09 -19.95 0.30
CA LEU A 443 -3.46 -18.70 0.95
C LEU A 443 -2.86 -18.56 2.35
N THR A 444 -2.85 -19.64 3.14
CA THR A 444 -2.30 -19.63 4.50
C THR A 444 -0.81 -19.28 4.51
N SER A 445 -0.04 -19.92 3.61
CA SER A 445 1.39 -19.71 3.47
C SER A 445 1.70 -18.27 3.10
N VAL A 446 1.00 -17.74 2.09
CA VAL A 446 1.20 -16.35 1.66
C VAL A 446 0.79 -15.35 2.75
N ILE A 447 -0.32 -15.56 3.46
CA ILE A 447 -0.67 -14.67 4.59
C ILE A 447 0.43 -14.69 5.65
N ARG A 448 0.96 -15.86 6.02
CA ARG A 448 2.04 -15.93 7.02
C ARG A 448 3.31 -15.22 6.57
N HIS A 449 3.67 -15.38 5.30
CA HIS A 449 4.81 -14.69 4.70
C HIS A 449 4.62 -13.16 4.74
N GLU A 450 3.50 -12.64 4.25
CA GLU A 450 3.25 -11.19 4.22
C GLU A 450 3.10 -10.59 5.63
N LEU A 451 2.49 -11.33 6.58
CA LEU A 451 2.47 -10.91 7.97
C LEU A 451 3.87 -10.97 8.61
N GLY A 452 4.77 -11.79 8.09
CA GLY A 452 6.19 -11.81 8.43
C GLY A 452 6.88 -10.48 8.12
N HIS A 453 6.62 -9.90 6.94
CA HIS A 453 7.07 -8.53 6.64
C HIS A 453 6.42 -7.51 7.58
N ALA A 454 5.09 -7.55 7.69
CA ALA A 454 4.35 -6.57 8.50
C ALA A 454 4.80 -6.56 9.97
N VAL A 455 5.13 -7.72 10.56
CA VAL A 455 5.56 -7.79 11.97
C VAL A 455 7.04 -7.43 12.18
N THR A 456 7.92 -7.83 11.27
CA THR A 456 9.37 -7.60 11.43
C THR A 456 9.78 -6.17 11.08
N LEU A 457 9.06 -5.54 10.16
CA LEU A 457 9.31 -4.16 9.72
C LEU A 457 8.36 -3.14 10.36
N TRP A 458 7.41 -3.58 11.21
CA TRP A 458 6.50 -2.67 11.92
C TRP A 458 7.22 -1.51 12.60
N ALA A 459 6.78 -0.28 12.34
CA ALA A 459 7.34 0.94 12.93
C ALA A 459 8.86 1.14 12.68
N ALA A 460 9.42 0.57 11.61
CA ALA A 460 10.82 0.76 11.27
C ALA A 460 11.08 2.21 10.80
N PRO A 461 12.01 2.95 11.42
CA PRO A 461 12.20 4.39 11.16
C PRO A 461 12.71 4.71 9.76
N SER A 462 13.42 3.77 9.15
CA SER A 462 13.90 3.83 7.79
C SER A 462 13.83 2.42 7.24
N GLU A 463 12.67 2.03 6.70
CA GLU A 463 12.59 0.77 5.94
C GLU A 463 13.57 0.89 4.77
N ARG A 464 14.77 0.32 4.94
CA ARG A 464 15.78 0.24 3.89
C ARG A 464 15.77 -1.17 3.38
N TYR A 465 14.85 -1.39 2.46
CA TYR A 465 14.84 -2.60 1.65
C TYR A 465 15.93 -2.44 0.57
N ALA A 466 17.17 -2.74 0.94
CA ALA A 466 18.34 -2.64 0.07
C ALA A 466 18.76 -4.03 -0.42
N ASP A 467 19.43 -4.10 -1.57
CA ASP A 467 19.89 -5.37 -2.18
C ASP A 467 20.71 -6.23 -1.21
N ASP A 468 21.47 -5.62 -0.30
CA ASP A 468 22.32 -6.32 0.68
C ASP A 468 21.55 -6.86 1.91
N THR A 469 20.29 -6.48 2.08
CA THR A 469 19.40 -6.93 3.16
C THR A 469 18.19 -7.72 2.65
N TRP A 470 17.91 -7.68 1.34
CA TRP A 470 16.82 -8.39 0.67
C TRP A 470 16.67 -9.84 1.15
N TRP A 471 17.76 -10.62 1.08
CA TRP A 471 17.73 -12.06 1.40
C TRP A 471 17.31 -12.33 2.83
N MET A 472 17.59 -11.40 3.74
CA MET A 472 17.26 -11.52 5.15
C MET A 472 15.81 -11.11 5.42
N VAL A 473 15.31 -10.07 4.74
CA VAL A 473 13.91 -9.64 4.83
C VAL A 473 12.97 -10.71 4.26
N GLU A 474 13.29 -11.23 3.07
CA GLU A 474 12.52 -12.33 2.48
C GLU A 474 12.73 -13.65 3.23
N GLY A 475 13.97 -13.92 3.64
CA GLY A 475 14.32 -15.13 4.36
C GLY A 475 13.61 -15.26 5.70
N VAL A 476 13.42 -14.15 6.44
CA VAL A 476 12.69 -14.19 7.71
C VAL A 476 11.19 -14.33 7.48
N ALA A 477 10.63 -13.73 6.43
CA ALA A 477 9.23 -13.93 6.07
C ALA A 477 8.94 -15.40 5.71
N GLU A 478 9.82 -16.03 4.92
CA GLU A 478 9.78 -17.47 4.62
C GLU A 478 9.98 -18.33 5.90
N TYR A 479 10.88 -17.93 6.81
CA TYR A 479 11.11 -18.64 8.07
C TYR A 479 9.90 -18.54 9.02
N ILE A 480 9.21 -17.40 9.04
CA ILE A 480 7.99 -17.22 9.82
C ILE A 480 6.89 -18.13 9.28
N ASP A 481 6.78 -18.30 7.95
CA ASP A 481 5.81 -19.21 7.35
C ASP A 481 6.12 -20.70 7.61
N GLU A 482 7.33 -21.13 7.24
CA GLU A 482 7.67 -22.56 7.11
C GLU A 482 8.87 -23.01 7.98
N GLY A 483 9.42 -22.17 8.86
CA GLY A 483 10.63 -22.46 9.66
C GLY A 483 10.50 -23.60 10.69
N GLU A 484 9.29 -24.07 10.96
CA GLU A 484 9.06 -25.28 11.78
C GLU A 484 9.19 -26.60 10.98
N LEU A 485 9.29 -26.53 9.64
CA LEU A 485 9.39 -27.67 8.74
C LEU A 485 10.86 -28.11 8.53
N THR A 486 11.09 -29.38 8.21
CA THR A 486 12.41 -29.78 7.70
C THR A 486 12.61 -29.26 6.27
N PHE A 487 13.87 -29.18 5.82
CA PHE A 487 14.13 -28.78 4.43
C PHE A 487 13.45 -29.70 3.41
N GLU A 488 13.25 -30.98 3.68
CA GLU A 488 12.51 -31.88 2.78
C GLU A 488 11.01 -31.57 2.71
N GLU A 489 10.45 -30.97 3.74
CA GLU A 489 9.04 -30.59 3.86
C GLU A 489 8.78 -29.15 3.38
N TYR A 490 9.82 -28.31 3.35
CA TYR A 490 9.77 -26.94 2.82
C TYR A 490 9.24 -26.91 1.37
N SER A 491 8.25 -26.05 1.12
CA SER A 491 7.48 -26.05 -0.12
C SER A 491 8.34 -25.80 -1.37
N ARG A 492 9.40 -24.98 -1.24
CA ARG A 492 10.33 -24.66 -2.33
C ARG A 492 11.58 -25.54 -2.36
N ALA A 493 11.69 -26.57 -1.53
CA ALA A 493 12.90 -27.38 -1.39
C ALA A 493 13.43 -27.95 -2.72
N ARG A 494 12.52 -28.29 -3.64
CA ARG A 494 12.90 -28.75 -4.97
C ARG A 494 13.53 -27.64 -5.80
N ASP A 495 12.92 -26.47 -5.83
CA ASP A 495 13.38 -25.32 -6.62
C ASP A 495 14.75 -24.85 -6.10
N VAL A 496 14.95 -24.85 -4.78
CA VAL A 496 16.25 -24.54 -4.17
C VAL A 496 17.32 -25.55 -4.61
N ARG A 497 17.02 -26.86 -4.58
CA ARG A 497 17.96 -27.89 -5.07
C ARG A 497 18.32 -27.69 -6.54
N ASP A 498 17.31 -27.48 -7.37
CA ASP A 498 17.49 -27.31 -8.81
C ASP A 498 18.26 -26.00 -9.12
N TYR A 499 18.04 -24.93 -8.35
CA TYR A 499 18.75 -23.66 -8.47
C TYR A 499 20.21 -23.75 -8.02
N VAL A 500 20.47 -24.32 -6.84
CA VAL A 500 21.85 -24.52 -6.32
C VAL A 500 22.64 -25.48 -7.21
N ALA A 501 22.02 -26.53 -7.76
CA ALA A 501 22.66 -27.42 -8.71
C ALA A 501 23.13 -26.72 -10.02
N GLN A 502 22.56 -25.55 -10.33
CA GLN A 502 22.94 -24.70 -11.46
C GLN A 502 23.98 -23.63 -11.10
N GLY A 503 24.48 -23.64 -9.86
CA GLY A 503 25.42 -22.64 -9.34
C GLY A 503 24.76 -21.45 -8.62
N GLY A 504 23.46 -21.52 -8.37
CA GLY A 504 22.76 -20.53 -7.55
C GLY A 504 23.29 -20.50 -6.11
N CYS A 505 23.34 -19.31 -5.52
CA CYS A 505 23.75 -19.09 -4.13
C CYS A 505 25.17 -19.59 -3.77
N GLU A 506 26.09 -19.69 -4.74
CA GLU A 506 27.46 -20.19 -4.48
C GLU A 506 28.29 -19.19 -3.65
N THR A 507 28.09 -17.88 -3.89
CA THR A 507 28.89 -16.83 -3.26
C THR A 507 28.08 -15.78 -2.50
N ASP A 508 26.81 -15.60 -2.87
CA ASP A 508 25.93 -14.57 -2.31
C ASP A 508 24.46 -14.94 -2.54
N ILE A 509 23.54 -14.29 -1.83
CA ILE A 509 22.09 -14.43 -2.00
C ILE A 509 21.55 -13.09 -2.49
N LEU A 510 21.28 -13.01 -3.79
CA LEU A 510 20.88 -11.78 -4.46
C LEU A 510 19.37 -11.73 -4.68
N PRO A 511 18.76 -10.53 -4.72
CA PRO A 511 17.37 -10.37 -5.12
C PRO A 511 17.12 -10.93 -6.52
N PRO A 512 15.87 -11.37 -6.82
CA PRO A 512 15.45 -11.64 -8.18
C PRO A 512 15.63 -10.42 -9.07
N ASP A 513 16.10 -10.63 -10.29
CA ASP A 513 16.21 -9.59 -11.31
C ASP A 513 15.26 -9.89 -12.49
N GLY A 514 15.16 -8.94 -13.43
CA GLY A 514 14.23 -9.06 -14.56
C GLY A 514 14.56 -10.16 -15.57
N ASP A 515 15.75 -10.77 -15.49
CA ASP A 515 16.17 -11.89 -16.34
C ASP A 515 15.93 -13.26 -15.69
N ASP A 516 15.55 -13.29 -14.40
CA ASP A 516 15.24 -14.53 -13.69
C ASP A 516 13.93 -15.16 -14.16
N ASP A 517 13.96 -16.48 -14.34
CA ASP A 517 12.74 -17.28 -14.50
C ASP A 517 12.13 -17.63 -13.12
N THR A 518 10.93 -18.23 -13.15
CA THR A 518 10.23 -18.66 -11.93
C THR A 518 11.08 -19.56 -11.03
N LEU A 519 11.95 -20.40 -11.61
CA LEU A 519 12.83 -21.29 -10.85
C LEU A 519 13.90 -20.49 -10.12
N ALA A 520 14.59 -19.58 -10.81
CA ALA A 520 15.61 -18.73 -10.21
C ALA A 520 15.02 -17.83 -9.12
N GLY A 521 13.86 -17.22 -9.38
CA GLY A 521 13.12 -16.45 -8.38
C GLY A 521 12.79 -17.29 -7.14
N SER A 522 12.12 -18.44 -7.31
CA SER A 522 11.76 -19.34 -6.20
C SER A 522 12.99 -19.85 -5.43
N GLY A 523 14.06 -20.20 -6.15
CA GLY A 523 15.32 -20.66 -5.57
C GLY A 523 16.02 -19.60 -4.71
N LYS A 524 16.02 -18.33 -5.14
CA LYS A 524 16.60 -17.21 -4.37
C LYS A 524 15.89 -16.99 -3.03
N TYR A 525 14.55 -17.03 -3.01
CA TYR A 525 13.77 -16.94 -1.77
C TYR A 525 14.12 -18.09 -0.82
N GLY A 526 14.19 -19.32 -1.33
CA GLY A 526 14.55 -20.47 -0.52
C GLY A 526 16.02 -20.47 -0.04
N CYS A 527 16.95 -19.83 -0.77
CA CYS A 527 18.28 -19.55 -0.23
C CYS A 527 18.24 -18.53 0.91
N GLY A 528 17.41 -17.48 0.80
CA GLY A 528 17.17 -16.53 1.90
C GLY A 528 16.64 -17.23 3.15
N PHE A 529 15.64 -18.11 2.99
CA PHE A 529 15.12 -18.96 4.06
C PHE A 529 16.22 -19.79 4.75
N LEU A 530 17.07 -20.47 3.97
CA LEU A 530 18.18 -21.27 4.52
C LEU A 530 19.27 -20.39 5.16
N GLY A 531 19.53 -19.19 4.64
CA GLY A 531 20.44 -18.23 5.24
C GLY A 531 19.97 -17.76 6.61
N VAL A 532 18.69 -17.42 6.74
CA VAL A 532 18.09 -17.05 8.03
C VAL A 532 18.03 -18.24 8.99
N THR A 533 17.71 -19.44 8.48
CA THR A 533 17.76 -20.69 9.26
C THR A 533 19.16 -20.91 9.84
N TYR A 534 20.21 -20.77 9.02
CA TYR A 534 21.59 -20.88 9.48
C TYR A 534 21.91 -19.88 10.60
N LEU A 535 21.53 -18.61 10.42
CA LEU A 535 21.78 -17.59 11.44
C LEU A 535 21.11 -17.94 12.76
N ILE A 536 19.86 -18.36 12.72
CA ILE A 536 19.11 -18.74 13.92
C ILE A 536 19.69 -20.00 14.57
N ASP A 537 20.06 -21.01 13.80
CA ASP A 537 20.58 -22.28 14.34
C ASP A 537 21.98 -22.13 14.94
N GLU A 538 22.87 -21.38 14.29
CA GLU A 538 24.26 -21.20 14.73
C GLU A 538 24.38 -20.13 15.82
N TYR A 539 23.67 -19.01 15.68
CA TYR A 539 23.86 -17.82 16.51
C TYR A 539 22.66 -17.51 17.43
N GLY A 540 21.51 -18.13 17.19
CA GLY A 540 20.29 -17.92 17.96
C GLY A 540 19.46 -16.72 17.49
N VAL A 541 18.17 -16.75 17.83
CA VAL A 541 17.21 -15.72 17.42
C VAL A 541 17.59 -14.33 17.92
N GLU A 542 18.18 -14.20 19.13
CA GLU A 542 18.58 -12.92 19.71
C GLU A 542 19.60 -12.18 18.81
N GLN A 543 20.68 -12.86 18.41
CA GLN A 543 21.70 -12.25 17.54
C GLN A 543 21.17 -11.99 16.12
N PHE A 544 20.32 -12.89 15.61
CA PHE A 544 19.62 -12.66 14.35
C PHE A 544 18.78 -11.37 14.40
N THR A 545 17.99 -11.19 15.47
CA THR A 545 17.15 -9.99 15.62
C THR A 545 17.96 -8.71 15.82
N GLU A 546 19.12 -8.77 16.48
CA GLU A 546 20.05 -7.63 16.52
C GLU A 546 20.55 -7.26 15.11
N LEU A 547 20.95 -8.25 14.30
CA LEU A 547 21.41 -7.99 12.94
C LEU A 547 20.28 -7.40 12.09
N PHE A 548 19.10 -8.00 12.15
CA PHE A 548 17.92 -7.55 11.42
C PHE A 548 17.54 -6.11 11.81
N GLY A 549 17.56 -5.81 13.10
CA GLY A 549 17.24 -4.48 13.62
C GLY A 549 18.20 -3.41 13.12
N ALA A 550 19.50 -3.65 13.26
CA ALA A 550 20.53 -2.71 12.81
C ALA A 550 20.43 -2.44 11.30
N THR A 551 20.19 -3.47 10.50
CA THR A 551 20.26 -3.37 9.04
C THR A 551 18.91 -3.01 8.41
N ALA A 552 17.96 -3.95 8.37
CA ALA A 552 16.70 -3.79 7.64
C ALA A 552 15.80 -2.69 8.23
N ARG A 553 15.89 -2.41 9.54
CA ARG A 553 15.04 -1.39 10.20
C ARG A 553 15.72 -0.04 10.37
N GLU A 554 17.01 -0.02 10.74
CA GLU A 554 17.76 1.21 11.05
C GLU A 554 18.70 1.66 9.91
N GLY A 555 18.86 0.84 8.88
CA GLY A 555 19.60 1.18 7.68
C GLY A 555 21.13 1.18 7.84
N GLN A 556 21.66 0.52 8.87
CA GLN A 556 23.10 0.28 9.00
C GLN A 556 23.56 -0.67 7.87
N PRO A 557 24.69 -0.39 7.19
CA PRO A 557 25.22 -1.30 6.18
C PRO A 557 25.47 -2.70 6.76
N ALA A 558 25.09 -3.76 6.04
CA ALA A 558 25.23 -5.14 6.53
C ALA A 558 26.69 -5.50 6.86
N VAL A 559 27.64 -4.94 6.11
CA VAL A 559 29.08 -5.11 6.35
C VAL A 559 29.54 -4.63 7.73
N ASP A 560 28.97 -3.55 8.23
CA ASP A 560 29.32 -2.97 9.52
C ASP A 560 28.59 -3.72 10.64
N ALA A 561 27.30 -3.97 10.47
CA ALA A 561 26.48 -4.67 11.47
C ALA A 561 26.96 -6.10 11.73
N VAL A 562 27.34 -6.85 10.69
CA VAL A 562 27.89 -8.22 10.86
C VAL A 562 29.20 -8.21 11.64
N GLN A 563 30.08 -7.23 11.38
CA GLN A 563 31.34 -7.10 12.10
C GLN A 563 31.15 -6.73 13.57
N GLU A 564 30.15 -5.90 13.85
CA GLU A 564 29.80 -5.49 15.21
C GLU A 564 29.19 -6.64 16.03
N ILE A 565 28.20 -7.33 15.46
CA ILE A 565 27.37 -8.32 16.18
C ILE A 565 28.05 -9.68 16.24
N TYR A 566 28.56 -10.18 15.11
CA TYR A 566 29.16 -11.51 15.02
C TYR A 566 30.69 -11.50 15.14
N GLY A 567 31.32 -10.32 15.06
CA GLY A 567 32.78 -10.22 15.10
C GLY A 567 33.47 -10.74 13.84
N LYS A 568 32.73 -10.92 12.73
CA LYS A 568 33.22 -11.46 11.45
C LYS A 568 33.06 -10.46 10.32
N SER A 569 33.82 -10.61 9.25
CA SER A 569 33.50 -9.89 8.02
C SER A 569 32.23 -10.45 7.37
N TYR A 570 31.50 -9.61 6.63
CA TYR A 570 30.33 -10.06 5.85
C TYR A 570 30.67 -11.20 4.89
N ALA A 571 31.83 -11.12 4.24
CA ALA A 571 32.29 -12.17 3.33
C ALA A 571 32.54 -13.51 4.03
N GLU A 572 33.06 -13.51 5.27
CA GLU A 572 33.22 -14.73 6.07
C GLU A 572 31.86 -15.30 6.47
N LEU A 573 30.92 -14.46 6.92
CA LEU A 573 29.56 -14.91 7.25
C LEU A 573 28.85 -15.50 6.02
N MET A 574 28.97 -14.85 4.87
CA MET A 574 28.31 -15.31 3.66
C MET A 574 28.91 -16.60 3.12
N GLN A 575 30.22 -16.80 3.27
CA GLN A 575 30.85 -18.09 3.00
C GLN A 575 30.30 -19.21 3.90
N GLU A 576 30.01 -18.93 5.17
CA GLU A 576 29.41 -19.91 6.08
C GLU A 576 27.98 -20.25 5.66
N ILE A 577 27.18 -19.23 5.33
CA ILE A 577 25.80 -19.38 4.85
C ILE A 577 25.74 -20.18 3.55
N THR A 578 26.52 -19.82 2.52
CA THR A 578 26.46 -20.54 1.24
C THR A 578 27.00 -21.96 1.36
N ALA A 579 27.98 -22.20 2.23
CA ALA A 579 28.43 -23.55 2.56
C ALA A 579 27.36 -24.37 3.27
N PHE A 580 26.56 -23.76 4.16
CA PHE A 580 25.41 -24.42 4.79
C PHE A 580 24.33 -24.75 3.78
N ILE A 581 23.98 -23.82 2.88
CA ILE A 581 23.02 -24.04 1.79
C ILE A 581 23.46 -25.23 0.95
N ALA A 582 24.70 -25.24 0.46
CA ALA A 582 25.24 -26.32 -0.36
C ALA A 582 25.29 -27.69 0.34
N GLN A 583 25.39 -27.72 1.66
CA GLN A 583 25.36 -28.96 2.45
C GLN A 583 23.95 -29.46 2.73
N THR A 584 22.97 -28.56 2.77
CA THR A 584 21.58 -28.87 3.11
C THR A 584 20.81 -29.44 1.92
N VAL A 585 21.14 -29.00 0.70
CA VAL A 585 20.35 -29.30 -0.51
C VAL A 585 20.61 -30.68 -1.13
#